data_AF-A0A2D6FB34-F1
#
_entry.id   AF-A0A2D6FB34-F1
#
_cell.length_a   1.000
_cell.length_b   1.000
_cell.length_c   1.000
_cell.angle_alpha   90.00
_cell.angle_beta   90.00
_cell.angle_gamma   90.00
#
_symmetry.space_group_name_H-M   'P 1'
#
loop_
_entity.id
_entity.type
_entity.pdbx_description
1 polymer ?
#
loop_
_entity_poly.entity_id
_entity_poly.type
_entity_poly.pdbx_seq_one_letter_code
_entity_poly.pdbx_strand_id
1 'polypeptide(L)'
;ATLRLSHDRRGPERDCHSRPRSQSAAALVHQMGDRVIPYLKLDSTWKTRVTTALKRQAPQTQDQSQQKRLIGALENLRKQHLWGDLSDERYKFERRSLERQLKLVAIPTQQTELPNLERSAKLLEDLPVLWSHPGVTHEQREELVREVFHRITIEGKELMSIEPKAPYAPLFASIVTSEELGYWEPNSSPSPPRTQ
;
A
#
# COMPACT_ATOMS: atom_id res chain seq x y z
N ALA A 1 21.54 9.10 -33.95
CA ALA A 1 21.99 8.04 -34.88
C ALA A 1 20.88 7.00 -35.01
N THR A 2 20.23 6.93 -36.16
CA THR A 2 19.09 6.03 -36.39
C THR A 2 19.62 4.65 -36.75
N LEU A 3 19.53 3.70 -35.81
CA LEU A 3 19.92 2.30 -36.05
C LEU A 3 18.96 1.66 -37.06
N ARG A 4 19.37 1.60 -38.32
CA ARG A 4 18.74 0.73 -39.33
C ARG A 4 19.37 -0.65 -39.23
N LEU A 5 18.61 -1.61 -38.71
CA LEU A 5 18.94 -3.03 -38.81
C LEU A 5 18.64 -3.49 -40.25
N SER A 6 19.68 -3.61 -41.08
CA SER A 6 19.60 -4.26 -42.39
C SER A 6 19.86 -5.76 -42.24
N HIS A 7 18.85 -6.58 -42.55
CA HIS A 7 19.03 -8.02 -42.67
C HIS A 7 19.43 -8.35 -44.11
N ASP A 8 20.63 -8.87 -44.30
CA ASP A 8 21.11 -9.30 -45.62
C ASP A 8 20.48 -10.65 -45.98
N ARG A 9 19.84 -10.75 -47.16
CA ARG A 9 19.16 -11.98 -47.60
C ARG A 9 20.16 -12.91 -48.27
N ARG A 10 20.35 -14.13 -47.74
CA ARG A 10 20.86 -15.26 -48.51
C ARG A 10 19.70 -16.14 -48.97
N GLY A 11 19.43 -16.13 -50.27
CA GLY A 11 18.60 -17.13 -50.95
C GLY A 11 17.21 -16.63 -51.38
N PRO A 12 16.73 -17.04 -52.58
CA PRO A 12 15.34 -16.86 -52.96
C PRO A 12 14.47 -17.89 -52.22
N GLU A 13 13.22 -17.52 -51.88
CA GLU A 13 12.18 -18.41 -51.32
C GLU A 13 12.16 -18.70 -49.81
N ARG A 14 12.47 -17.74 -48.94
CA ARG A 14 11.91 -17.73 -47.58
C ARG A 14 11.45 -16.34 -47.19
N ASP A 15 10.17 -16.05 -47.43
CA ASP A 15 9.51 -14.93 -46.76
C ASP A 15 9.41 -15.28 -45.28
N CYS A 16 10.30 -14.68 -44.48
CA CYS A 16 10.14 -14.70 -43.04
C CYS A 16 8.88 -13.89 -42.71
N HIS A 17 7.76 -14.55 -42.45
CA HIS A 17 6.60 -13.98 -41.75
C HIS A 17 6.92 -13.67 -40.28
N SER A 18 8.11 -13.14 -40.00
CA SER A 18 8.48 -12.67 -38.68
C SER A 18 7.75 -11.35 -38.45
N ARG A 19 6.63 -11.41 -37.72
CA ARG A 19 6.03 -10.20 -37.13
C ARG A 19 7.12 -9.50 -36.30
N PRO A 20 7.34 -8.19 -36.48
CA PRO A 20 8.32 -7.48 -35.66
C PRO A 20 7.93 -7.61 -34.18
N ARG A 21 8.79 -8.27 -33.39
CA ARG A 21 8.63 -8.42 -31.93
C ARG A 21 8.98 -7.14 -31.17
N SER A 22 9.66 -6.19 -31.81
CA SER A 22 10.04 -4.91 -31.23
C SER A 22 8.87 -3.93 -31.28
N GLN A 23 8.57 -3.30 -30.15
CA GLN A 23 7.56 -2.25 -30.05
C GLN A 23 8.19 -0.91 -29.65
N SER A 24 7.52 0.18 -30.04
CA SER A 24 7.93 1.53 -29.61
C SER A 24 7.59 1.73 -28.15
N ALA A 25 8.59 2.06 -27.33
CA ALA A 25 8.37 2.44 -25.93
C ALA A 25 7.41 3.64 -25.81
N ALA A 26 7.47 4.59 -26.74
CA ALA A 26 6.57 5.74 -26.74
C ALA A 26 5.11 5.32 -26.97
N ALA A 27 4.85 4.34 -27.85
CA ALA A 27 3.50 3.84 -28.09
C ALA A 27 2.94 3.10 -26.85
N LEU A 28 3.76 2.31 -26.16
CA LEU A 28 3.37 1.63 -24.93
C LEU A 28 3.13 2.62 -23.78
N VAL A 29 3.96 3.66 -23.67
CA VAL A 29 3.75 4.75 -22.70
C VAL A 29 2.43 5.47 -22.94
N HIS A 30 2.07 5.73 -24.20
CA HIS A 30 0.79 6.33 -24.55
C HIS A 30 -0.38 5.42 -24.16
N GLN A 31 -0.34 4.13 -24.52
CA GLN A 31 -1.39 3.17 -24.16
C GLN A 31 -1.58 3.03 -22.65
N MET A 32 -0.47 3.01 -21.88
CA MET A 32 -0.53 3.00 -20.42
C MET A 32 -1.25 4.25 -19.90
N GLY A 33 -0.89 5.42 -20.44
CA GLY A 33 -1.48 6.71 -20.08
C GLY A 33 -2.98 6.80 -20.35
N ASP A 34 -3.44 6.18 -21.44
CA ASP A 34 -4.86 6.22 -21.82
C ASP A 34 -5.70 5.16 -21.11
N ARG A 35 -5.17 3.94 -20.98
CA ARG A 35 -5.98 2.77 -20.59
C ARG A 35 -5.81 2.35 -19.14
N VAL A 36 -4.74 2.77 -18.47
CA VAL A 36 -4.41 2.26 -17.13
C VAL A 36 -4.29 3.39 -16.11
N ILE A 37 -3.47 4.40 -16.40
CA ILE A 37 -3.22 5.50 -15.45
C ILE A 37 -4.50 6.23 -15.00
N PRO A 38 -5.54 6.46 -15.83
CA PRO A 38 -6.76 7.17 -15.39
C PRO A 38 -7.54 6.46 -14.28
N TYR A 39 -7.29 5.17 -14.08
CA TYR A 39 -7.96 4.32 -13.10
C TYR A 39 -7.20 4.20 -11.77
N LEU A 40 -5.95 4.68 -11.69
CA LEU A 40 -5.17 4.79 -10.45
C LEU A 40 -5.72 5.90 -9.54
N LYS A 41 -6.96 5.75 -9.08
CA LYS A 41 -7.67 6.75 -8.28
C LYS A 41 -8.18 6.14 -6.99
N LEU A 42 -8.14 6.96 -5.94
CA LEU A 42 -8.84 6.64 -4.70
C LEU A 42 -10.33 6.92 -4.88
N ASP A 43 -11.18 6.08 -4.29
CA ASP A 43 -12.62 6.31 -4.23
C ASP A 43 -12.94 7.48 -3.29
N SER A 44 -14.09 8.13 -3.46
CA SER A 44 -14.48 9.30 -2.65
C SER A 44 -14.56 9.02 -1.13
N THR A 45 -14.66 7.76 -0.71
CA THR A 45 -14.76 7.38 0.71
C THR A 45 -13.42 7.08 1.35
N TRP A 46 -12.31 7.11 0.59
CA TRP A 46 -10.96 6.75 1.07
C TRP A 46 -10.60 7.45 2.40
N LYS A 47 -10.88 8.75 2.49
CA LYS A 47 -10.56 9.56 3.67
C LYS A 47 -11.31 9.07 4.92
N THR A 48 -12.59 8.75 4.75
CA THR A 48 -13.43 8.20 5.83
C THR A 48 -12.94 6.81 6.25
N ARG A 49 -12.57 5.96 5.28
CA ARG A 49 -12.05 4.60 5.57
C ARG A 49 -10.74 4.66 6.34
N VAL A 50 -9.79 5.48 5.90
CA VAL A 50 -8.51 5.67 6.59
C VAL A 50 -8.71 6.27 7.98
N THR A 51 -9.48 7.34 8.11
CA THR A 51 -9.79 7.95 9.41
C THR A 51 -10.41 6.94 10.38
N THR A 52 -11.31 6.08 9.88
CA THR A 52 -11.94 5.03 10.69
C THR A 52 -10.94 3.96 11.12
N ALA A 53 -10.05 3.52 10.23
CA ALA A 53 -8.99 2.58 10.54
C ALA A 53 -8.02 3.13 11.59
N LEU A 54 -7.61 4.40 11.47
CA LEU A 54 -6.75 5.08 12.43
C LEU A 54 -7.41 5.21 13.80
N LYS A 55 -8.71 5.55 13.84
CA LYS A 55 -9.48 5.59 15.09
C LYS A 55 -9.56 4.23 15.78
N ARG A 56 -9.61 3.12 15.02
CA ARG A 56 -9.60 1.76 15.58
C ARG A 56 -8.23 1.36 16.14
N GLN A 57 -7.16 1.87 15.54
CA GLN A 57 -5.77 1.62 15.95
C GLN A 57 -5.29 2.53 17.08
N ALA A 58 -5.97 3.65 17.32
CA ALA A 58 -5.71 4.48 18.49
C ALA A 58 -5.86 3.62 19.77
N PRO A 59 -4.94 3.76 20.75
CA PRO A 59 -5.04 2.99 21.99
C PRO A 59 -6.43 3.21 22.59
N GLN A 60 -7.14 2.10 22.80
CA GLN A 60 -8.53 2.12 23.21
C GLN A 60 -8.65 2.93 24.51
N THR A 61 -9.76 3.64 24.69
CA THR A 61 -10.05 4.42 25.92
C THR A 61 -9.85 3.59 27.19
N GLN A 62 -9.99 2.26 27.09
CA GLN A 62 -9.72 1.30 28.15
C GLN A 62 -8.26 1.32 28.63
N ASP A 63 -7.26 1.32 27.73
CA ASP A 63 -5.84 1.32 28.10
C ASP A 63 -5.46 2.63 28.80
N GLN A 64 -5.96 3.76 28.29
CA GLN A 64 -5.78 5.06 28.95
C GLN A 64 -6.48 5.11 30.32
N SER A 65 -7.68 4.52 30.44
CA SER A 65 -8.40 4.48 31.72
C SER A 65 -7.69 3.61 32.75
N GLN A 66 -7.11 2.48 32.33
CA GLN A 66 -6.35 1.57 33.16
C GLN A 66 -5.02 2.21 33.59
N GLN A 67 -4.33 2.89 32.67
CA GLN A 67 -3.14 3.67 32.99
C GLN A 67 -3.44 4.74 34.06
N LYS A 68 -4.52 5.51 33.91
CA LYS A 68 -4.95 6.52 34.90
C LYS A 68 -5.24 5.89 36.27
N ARG A 69 -5.92 4.74 36.30
CA ARG A 69 -6.19 4.00 37.55
C ARG A 69 -4.90 3.55 38.25
N LEU A 70 -3.93 3.01 37.50
CA LEU A 70 -2.65 2.57 38.04
C LEU A 70 -1.81 3.74 38.57
N ILE A 71 -1.83 4.90 37.89
CA ILE A 71 -1.19 6.13 38.37
C ILE A 71 -1.84 6.61 39.67
N GLY A 72 -3.18 6.62 39.75
CA GLY A 72 -3.89 6.98 40.98
C GLY A 72 -3.61 6.01 42.14
N ALA A 73 -3.49 4.71 41.85
CA ALA A 73 -3.12 3.71 42.85
C ALA A 73 -1.70 3.94 43.40
N LEU A 74 -0.73 4.29 42.55
CA LEU A 74 0.62 4.67 42.99
C LEU A 74 0.61 5.91 43.88
N GLU A 75 -0.21 6.90 43.56
CA GLU A 75 -0.35 8.11 44.36
C GLU A 75 -0.96 7.81 45.74
N ASN A 76 -2.01 6.98 45.79
CA ASN A 76 -2.64 6.57 47.04
C ASN A 76 -1.70 5.72 47.90
N LEU A 77 -0.96 4.79 47.28
CA LEU A 77 0.05 3.98 47.97
C LEU A 77 1.12 4.87 48.62
N ARG A 78 1.54 5.95 47.95
CA ARG A 78 2.46 6.94 48.51
C ARG A 78 1.86 7.70 49.70
N LYS A 79 0.57 8.06 49.64
CA LYS A 79 -0.12 8.74 50.76
C LYS A 79 -0.21 7.85 52.00
N GLN A 80 -0.59 6.59 51.83
CA GLN A 80 -0.68 5.61 52.92
C GLN A 80 0.67 5.34 53.59
N HIS A 81 1.75 5.25 52.81
CA HIS A 81 3.11 5.15 53.35
C HIS A 81 3.50 6.39 54.14
N LEU A 82 3.20 7.59 53.62
CA LEU A 82 3.48 8.86 54.31
C LEU A 82 2.70 9.00 55.64
N TRP A 83 1.48 8.48 55.71
CA TRP A 83 0.66 8.50 56.93
C TRP A 83 1.11 7.48 57.98
N GLY A 84 2.05 6.59 57.65
CA GLY A 84 2.56 5.57 58.56
C GLY A 84 1.69 4.30 58.63
N ASP A 85 0.66 4.20 57.79
CA ASP A 85 -0.23 3.03 57.72
C ASP A 85 0.44 1.81 57.05
N LEU A 86 1.60 2.03 56.39
CA LEU A 86 2.30 1.02 55.60
C LEU A 86 3.79 1.00 55.95
N SER A 87 4.35 -0.20 56.12
CA SER A 87 5.80 -0.36 56.31
C SER A 87 6.58 -0.16 55.01
N ASP A 88 7.86 0.22 55.13
CA ASP A 88 8.76 0.44 54.00
C ASP A 88 8.86 -0.77 53.07
N GLU A 89 8.98 -1.97 53.64
CA GLU A 89 9.11 -3.21 52.86
C GLU A 89 7.83 -3.52 52.08
N ARG A 90 6.67 -3.28 52.69
CA ARG A 90 5.39 -3.47 52.02
C ARG A 90 5.18 -2.43 50.91
N TYR A 91 5.53 -1.17 51.17
CA TYR A 91 5.52 -0.10 50.18
C TYR A 91 6.39 -0.43 48.96
N LYS A 92 7.64 -0.83 49.17
CA LYS A 92 8.58 -1.21 48.09
C LYS A 92 8.05 -2.37 47.24
N PHE A 93 7.41 -3.35 47.87
CA PHE A 93 6.85 -4.51 47.16
C PHE A 93 5.65 -4.11 46.28
N GLU A 94 4.68 -3.41 46.85
CA GLU A 94 3.46 -3.01 46.12
C GLU A 94 3.76 -2.00 45.02
N ARG A 95 4.66 -1.05 45.27
CA ARG A 95 5.11 -0.09 44.28
C ARG A 95 5.76 -0.80 43.08
N ARG A 96 6.64 -1.77 43.31
CA ARG A 96 7.24 -2.57 42.21
C ARG A 96 6.22 -3.39 41.43
N SER A 97 5.11 -3.80 42.04
CA SER A 97 4.03 -4.49 41.35
C SER A 97 3.27 -3.53 40.43
N LEU A 98 2.86 -2.38 40.96
CA LEU A 98 2.12 -1.36 40.20
C LEU A 98 2.96 -0.74 39.07
N GLU A 99 4.25 -0.48 39.30
CA GLU A 99 5.16 0.02 38.26
C GLU A 99 5.36 -0.99 37.13
N ARG A 100 5.39 -2.30 37.44
CA ARG A 100 5.43 -3.36 36.42
C ARG A 100 4.15 -3.39 35.59
N GLN A 101 2.99 -3.31 36.24
CA GLN A 101 1.70 -3.25 35.55
C GLN A 101 1.59 -1.99 34.67
N LEU A 102 2.08 -0.85 35.17
CA LEU A 102 2.09 0.40 34.41
C LEU A 102 2.98 0.29 33.17
N LYS A 103 4.16 -0.33 33.26
CA LYS A 103 5.03 -0.58 32.10
C LYS A 103 4.38 -1.46 31.03
N LEU A 104 3.53 -2.41 31.41
CA LEU A 104 2.80 -3.26 30.47
C LEU A 104 1.71 -2.51 29.72
N VAL A 105 1.05 -1.56 30.40
CA VAL A 105 -0.04 -0.75 29.82
C VAL A 105 0.50 0.46 29.04
N ALA A 106 1.64 1.02 29.45
CA ALA A 106 2.24 2.22 28.89
C ALA A 106 3.14 1.97 27.67
N ILE A 107 3.11 0.77 27.05
CA ILE A 107 3.83 0.53 25.80
C ILE A 107 3.34 1.58 24.80
N PRO A 108 4.21 2.48 24.31
CA PRO A 108 3.78 3.50 23.37
C PRO A 108 3.28 2.79 22.12
N THR A 109 1.98 2.92 21.83
CA THR A 109 1.49 2.75 20.46
C THR A 109 2.37 3.64 19.60
N GLN A 110 3.19 3.03 18.74
CA GLN A 110 3.93 3.75 17.71
C GLN A 110 2.93 4.73 17.08
N GLN A 111 3.16 6.02 17.30
CA GLN A 111 2.46 7.02 16.52
C GLN A 111 2.92 6.75 15.10
N THR A 112 2.07 6.10 14.32
CA THR A 112 2.29 5.96 12.89
C THR A 112 2.45 7.38 12.38
N GLU A 113 3.68 7.79 12.08
CA GLU A 113 3.94 9.01 11.34
C GLU A 113 3.29 8.79 9.99
N LEU A 114 2.09 9.33 9.83
CA LEU A 114 1.40 9.34 8.56
C LEU A 114 1.91 10.58 7.85
N PRO A 115 2.85 10.46 6.89
CA PRO A 115 3.14 11.57 5.99
C PRO A 115 1.83 12.02 5.35
N ASN A 116 1.73 13.31 5.05
CA ASN A 116 0.54 14.02 4.55
C ASN A 116 -0.24 13.19 3.52
N LEU A 117 -1.25 12.44 3.99
CA LEU A 117 -2.03 11.49 3.19
C LEU A 117 -2.84 12.22 2.12
N GLU A 118 -3.33 13.42 2.45
CA GLU A 118 -4.00 14.31 1.52
C GLU A 118 -3.10 14.70 0.34
N ARG A 119 -1.81 15.00 0.61
CA ARG A 119 -0.85 15.30 -0.46
C ARG A 119 -0.60 14.08 -1.36
N SER A 120 -0.46 12.90 -0.78
CA SER A 120 -0.30 11.66 -1.56
C SER A 120 -1.55 11.34 -2.37
N ALA A 121 -2.75 11.55 -1.81
CA ALA A 121 -4.01 11.38 -2.52
C ALA A 121 -4.13 12.36 -3.71
N LYS A 122 -3.78 13.64 -3.49
CA LYS A 122 -3.74 14.64 -4.57
C LYS A 122 -2.77 14.23 -5.68
N LEU A 123 -1.61 13.69 -5.33
CA LEU A 123 -0.64 13.22 -6.32
C LEU A 123 -1.20 12.08 -7.19
N LEU A 124 -1.97 11.16 -6.61
CA LEU A 124 -2.65 10.11 -7.36
C LEU A 124 -3.75 10.68 -8.29
N GLU A 125 -4.48 11.70 -7.85
CA GLU A 125 -5.45 12.40 -8.71
C GLU A 125 -4.79 13.08 -9.91
N ASP A 126 -3.62 13.68 -9.70
CA ASP A 126 -2.88 14.42 -10.73
C ASP A 126 -2.03 13.50 -11.62
N LEU A 127 -1.91 12.21 -11.27
CA LEU A 127 -1.06 11.23 -11.94
C LEU A 127 -1.30 11.10 -13.46
N PRO A 128 -2.54 11.13 -13.98
CA PRO A 128 -2.78 11.08 -15.43
C PRO A 128 -2.16 12.27 -16.17
N VAL A 129 -2.21 13.46 -15.58
CA VAL A 129 -1.60 14.67 -16.15
C VAL A 129 -0.08 14.59 -16.06
N LEU A 130 0.44 14.14 -14.92
CA LEU A 130 1.88 13.99 -14.69
C LEU A 130 2.50 12.94 -15.62
N TRP A 131 1.79 11.84 -15.89
CA TRP A 131 2.27 10.78 -16.79
C TRP A 131 2.61 11.32 -18.18
N SER A 132 1.78 12.20 -18.72
CA SER A 132 1.97 12.81 -20.05
C SER A 132 2.83 14.07 -20.03
N HIS A 133 3.30 14.51 -18.87
CA HIS A 133 4.06 15.75 -18.74
C HIS A 133 5.47 15.60 -19.38
N PRO A 134 5.94 16.59 -20.17
CA PRO A 134 7.23 16.51 -20.86
C PRO A 134 8.44 16.51 -19.91
N GLY A 135 8.26 17.04 -18.69
CA GLY A 135 9.28 17.00 -17.64
C GLY A 135 9.44 15.63 -16.95
N VAL A 136 8.53 14.68 -17.20
CA VAL A 136 8.67 13.31 -16.68
C VAL A 136 9.44 12.47 -17.68
N THR A 137 10.55 11.87 -17.23
CA THR A 137 11.42 11.07 -18.10
C THR A 137 10.86 9.67 -18.34
N HIS A 138 11.38 8.95 -19.32
CA HIS A 138 11.01 7.55 -19.53
C HIS A 138 11.44 6.66 -18.35
N GLU A 139 12.58 6.96 -17.73
CA GLU A 139 13.09 6.24 -16.56
C GLU A 139 12.15 6.37 -15.36
N GLN A 140 11.62 7.56 -15.10
CA GLN A 140 10.64 7.79 -14.03
C GLN A 140 9.32 7.04 -14.27
N ARG A 141 8.87 6.99 -15.53
CA ARG A 141 7.69 6.20 -15.90
C ARG A 141 7.94 4.71 -15.72
N GLU A 142 9.12 4.24 -16.10
CA GLU A 142 9.53 2.85 -15.91
C GLU A 142 9.60 2.48 -14.43
N GLU A 143 10.17 3.35 -13.59
CA GLU A 143 10.26 3.14 -12.15
C GLU A 143 8.86 2.98 -11.52
N LEU A 144 7.92 3.88 -11.87
CA LEU A 144 6.54 3.75 -11.42
C LEU A 144 5.91 2.43 -11.89
N VAL A 145 6.10 2.05 -13.15
CA VAL A 145 5.54 0.81 -13.69
C VAL A 145 6.11 -0.42 -12.98
N ARG A 146 7.42 -0.46 -12.74
CA ARG A 146 8.09 -1.54 -12.00
C ARG A 146 7.65 -1.60 -10.55
N GLU A 147 7.32 -0.45 -9.96
CA GLU A 147 6.86 -0.42 -8.59
C GLU A 147 5.42 -0.93 -8.46
N VAL A 148 4.54 -0.53 -9.36
CA VAL A 148 3.10 -0.81 -9.24
C VAL A 148 2.71 -2.17 -9.80
N PHE A 149 3.33 -2.61 -10.89
CA PHE A 149 2.91 -3.81 -11.62
C PHE A 149 3.83 -5.01 -11.36
N HIS A 150 3.21 -6.16 -11.12
CA HIS A 150 3.88 -7.46 -11.12
C HIS A 150 4.09 -7.97 -12.54
N ARG A 151 3.07 -7.86 -13.40
CA ARG A 151 3.11 -8.34 -14.79
C ARG A 151 2.25 -7.47 -15.70
N ILE A 152 2.72 -7.28 -16.93
CA ILE A 152 1.97 -6.64 -18.01
C ILE A 152 2.09 -7.55 -19.24
N THR A 153 0.94 -7.94 -19.81
CA THR A 153 0.90 -8.77 -21.01
C THR A 153 0.60 -7.89 -22.22
N ILE A 154 1.46 -8.00 -23.23
CA ILE A 154 1.33 -7.25 -24.48
C ILE A 154 1.21 -8.26 -25.62
N GLU A 155 0.13 -8.17 -26.39
CA GLU A 155 -0.08 -9.01 -27.57
C GLU A 155 -0.05 -8.16 -28.83
N GLY A 156 0.83 -8.51 -29.77
CA GLY A 156 1.00 -7.75 -31.00
C GLY A 156 1.48 -6.32 -30.75
N LYS A 157 0.55 -5.36 -30.75
CA LYS A 157 0.81 -3.92 -30.50
C LYS A 157 0.00 -3.38 -29.32
N GLU A 158 -0.77 -4.22 -28.63
CA GLU A 158 -1.77 -3.77 -27.66
C GLU A 158 -1.50 -4.36 -26.28
N LEU A 159 -1.70 -3.51 -25.27
CA LEU A 159 -1.76 -3.94 -23.88
C LEU A 159 -3.03 -4.76 -23.65
N MET A 160 -2.88 -6.02 -23.26
CA MET A 160 -3.99 -6.96 -23.07
C MET A 160 -4.37 -7.16 -21.62
N SER A 161 -3.39 -7.29 -20.73
CA SER A 161 -3.67 -7.44 -19.31
C SER A 161 -2.58 -6.81 -18.44
N ILE A 162 -3.00 -6.39 -17.25
CA ILE A 162 -2.15 -5.84 -16.21
C ILE A 162 -2.41 -6.61 -14.92
N GLU A 163 -1.35 -6.84 -14.17
CA GLU A 163 -1.38 -7.46 -12.86
C GLU A 163 -0.61 -6.54 -11.90
N PRO A 164 -1.32 -5.73 -11.10
CA PRO A 164 -0.72 -4.93 -10.04
C PRO A 164 -0.10 -5.82 -8.96
N LYS A 165 0.94 -5.33 -8.26
CA LYS A 165 1.40 -6.01 -7.04
C LYS A 165 0.29 -5.95 -5.98
N ALA A 166 0.25 -6.94 -5.09
CA ALA A 166 -0.79 -7.09 -4.07
C ALA A 166 -1.10 -5.80 -3.25
N PRO A 167 -0.11 -4.97 -2.85
CA PRO A 167 -0.40 -3.72 -2.13
C PRO A 167 -1.18 -2.69 -2.95
N TYR A 168 -1.05 -2.71 -4.28
CA TYR A 168 -1.69 -1.74 -5.18
C TYR A 168 -2.98 -2.25 -5.81
N ALA A 169 -3.24 -3.56 -5.78
CA ALA A 169 -4.44 -4.17 -6.37
C ALA A 169 -5.75 -3.43 -6.02
N PRO A 170 -5.98 -2.96 -4.77
CA PRO A 170 -7.20 -2.21 -4.43
C PRO A 170 -7.41 -0.92 -5.23
N LEU A 171 -6.34 -0.31 -5.75
CA LEU A 171 -6.43 0.91 -6.58
C LEU A 171 -7.01 0.62 -7.98
N PHE A 172 -6.93 -0.63 -8.43
CA PHE A 172 -7.34 -1.04 -9.78
C PHE A 172 -8.67 -1.79 -9.80
N ALA A 173 -9.31 -2.00 -8.65
CA ALA A 173 -10.56 -2.75 -8.55
C ALA A 173 -11.71 -2.16 -9.41
N SER A 174 -11.65 -0.87 -9.74
CA SER A 174 -12.62 -0.20 -10.62
C SER A 174 -12.44 -0.52 -12.11
N ILE A 175 -11.25 -0.93 -12.57
CA ILE A 175 -11.00 -1.32 -13.97
C ILE A 175 -11.86 -2.52 -14.36
N VAL A 176 -12.05 -3.46 -13.42
CA VAL A 176 -12.84 -4.69 -13.61
C VAL A 176 -14.31 -4.38 -13.88
N THR A 177 -14.80 -3.24 -13.41
CA THR A 177 -16.21 -2.85 -13.56
C THR A 177 -16.53 -2.04 -14.81
N SER A 178 -15.54 -1.48 -15.53
CA SER A 178 -15.81 -0.52 -16.62
C SER A 178 -15.42 -0.93 -18.04
N GLU A 179 -14.47 -1.85 -18.30
CA GLU A 179 -14.15 -2.29 -19.68
C GLU A 179 -13.22 -3.53 -19.76
N GLU A 180 -13.16 -4.17 -20.93
CA GLU A 180 -12.51 -5.45 -21.33
C GLU A 180 -10.97 -5.56 -21.10
N LEU A 181 -10.44 -5.17 -19.94
CA LEU A 181 -9.10 -5.55 -19.51
C LEU A 181 -9.24 -6.66 -18.47
N GLY A 182 -9.00 -7.90 -18.90
CA GLY A 182 -9.06 -9.08 -18.04
C GLY A 182 -8.02 -9.01 -16.93
N TYR A 183 -8.44 -8.54 -15.75
CA TYR A 183 -7.67 -8.67 -14.52
C TYR A 183 -7.67 -10.15 -14.11
N TRP A 184 -6.49 -10.69 -13.81
CA TRP A 184 -6.34 -11.99 -13.17
C TRP A 184 -6.03 -11.75 -11.69
N GLU A 185 -6.94 -12.16 -10.80
CA GLU A 185 -6.64 -12.24 -9.38
C GLU A 185 -5.62 -13.35 -9.13
N PRO A 186 -4.53 -13.11 -8.39
CA PRO A 186 -3.69 -14.19 -7.92
C PRO A 186 -4.45 -14.99 -6.86
N ASN A 187 -5.06 -16.11 -7.29
CA ASN A 187 -5.58 -17.23 -6.51
C ASN A 187 -6.11 -16.88 -5.11
N SER A 188 -7.43 -16.62 -5.02
CA SER A 188 -8.16 -16.90 -3.78
C SER A 188 -7.98 -18.38 -3.45
N SER A 189 -7.40 -18.69 -2.28
CA SER A 189 -7.22 -20.06 -1.81
C SER A 189 -8.51 -20.87 -1.99
N PRO A 190 -8.46 -22.09 -2.56
CA PRO A 190 -9.65 -22.91 -2.70
C PRO A 190 -10.23 -23.19 -1.31
N SER A 191 -11.51 -22.88 -1.12
CA SER A 191 -12.24 -23.21 0.10
C SER A 191 -12.16 -24.71 0.34
N PRO A 192 -11.99 -25.17 1.60
CA PRO A 192 -11.87 -26.58 1.89
C PRO A 192 -13.17 -27.31 1.48
N PRO A 193 -13.07 -28.53 0.92
CA PRO A 193 -14.24 -29.28 0.50
C PRO A 193 -15.13 -29.58 1.71
N ARG A 194 -16.42 -29.24 1.60
CA ARG A 194 -17.45 -29.69 2.53
C ARG A 194 -17.47 -31.21 2.52
N THR A 195 -17.11 -31.81 3.64
CA THR A 195 -17.33 -33.22 3.92
C THR A 195 -18.83 -33.43 4.09
N GLN A 196 -19.43 -34.28 3.26
CA GLN A 196 -20.71 -34.94 3.57
C GLN A 196 -20.41 -36.19 4.38
#